data_AF-A0A969LNG1-F1
#
_entry.id   AF-A0A969LNG1-F1
#
_cell.length_a   1.000
_cell.length_b   1.000
_cell.length_c   1.000
_cell.angle_alpha   90.00
_cell.angle_beta   90.00
_cell.angle_gamma   90.00
#
_symmetry.space_group_name_H-M   'P 1'
#
loop_
_entity.id
_entity.type
_entity.pdbx_description
1 polymer ?
#
loop_
_entity_poly.entity_id
_entity_poly.type
_entity_poly.pdbx_seq_one_letter_code
_entity_poly.pdbx_strand_id
1 'polypeptide(L)'
;MGSIFGWSLGIGASVAALVVVAALKFQSPNLAYVHMAVAAVACTCIALAAVRELRKSESSELLASVGVRYLGLIWTWGALALIVTYAFVLQWREWWHFSLVFVALAGAGLFLAATLRKDAESGADDDTMLKLARIWIRVHLGAAIITVVGLIVDGKMVRFLVPRHQDWAAQNIFFFGAIALGIISWHALRAMRAVQPAKS
;
A
#
# COMPACT_ATOMS: atom_id res chain seq x y z
N MET A 1 14.47 12.36 -3.35
CA MET A 1 13.08 12.07 -3.74
C MET A 1 13.11 11.35 -5.08
N GLY A 2 12.47 10.19 -5.23
CA GLY A 2 12.17 9.70 -6.57
C GLY A 2 11.32 10.74 -7.28
N SER A 3 11.66 11.10 -8.53
CA SER A 3 10.83 12.05 -9.29
C SER A 3 9.38 11.56 -9.28
N ILE A 4 8.41 12.46 -9.07
CA ILE A 4 6.97 12.16 -9.15
C ILE A 4 6.67 11.38 -10.44
N PHE A 5 7.35 11.75 -11.52
CA PHE A 5 7.30 11.06 -12.80
C PHE A 5 7.68 9.57 -12.70
N GLY A 6 8.75 9.24 -11.98
CA GLY A 6 9.18 7.85 -11.78
C GLY A 6 8.18 7.03 -10.98
N TRP A 7 7.54 7.62 -9.97
CA TRP A 7 6.48 6.96 -9.20
C TRP A 7 5.23 6.73 -10.03
N SER A 8 4.77 7.74 -10.76
CA SER A 8 3.61 7.63 -11.64
C SER A 8 3.83 6.58 -12.73
N LEU A 9 5.02 6.55 -13.33
CA LEU A 9 5.37 5.55 -14.35
C LEU A 9 5.41 4.14 -13.77
N GLY A 10 6.05 3.95 -12.61
CA GLY A 10 6.13 2.64 -11.95
C GLY A 10 4.75 2.10 -11.54
N ILE A 11 3.90 2.95 -10.96
CA ILE A 11 2.52 2.60 -10.62
C ILE A 11 1.75 2.25 -11.89
N GLY A 12 1.76 3.12 -12.90
CA GLY A 12 1.05 2.91 -14.17
C GLY A 12 1.47 1.63 -14.89
N ALA A 13 2.78 1.38 -15.01
CA ALA A 13 3.31 0.18 -15.63
C ALA A 13 2.90 -1.09 -14.87
N SER A 14 2.96 -1.08 -13.54
CA SER A 14 2.54 -2.23 -12.73
C SER A 14 1.04 -2.49 -12.84
N VAL A 15 0.20 -1.45 -12.84
CA VAL A 15 -1.25 -1.56 -13.02
C VAL A 15 -1.57 -2.11 -14.41
N ALA A 16 -0.93 -1.60 -15.46
CA ALA A 16 -1.10 -2.11 -16.82
C ALA A 16 -0.74 -3.60 -16.92
N ALA A 17 0.38 -4.01 -16.29
CA ALA A 17 0.77 -5.41 -16.24
C ALA A 17 -0.27 -6.29 -15.52
N LEU A 18 -0.79 -5.86 -14.37
CA LEU A 18 -1.85 -6.59 -13.65
C LEU A 18 -3.11 -6.76 -14.52
N VAL A 19 -3.53 -5.69 -15.19
CA VAL A 19 -4.73 -5.66 -16.05
C VAL A 19 -4.57 -6.60 -17.25
N VAL A 20 -3.43 -6.53 -17.95
CA VAL A 20 -3.14 -7.42 -19.09
C VAL A 20 -3.13 -8.88 -18.64
N VAL A 21 -2.45 -9.18 -17.54
CA VAL A 21 -2.38 -10.55 -17.03
C VAL A 21 -3.75 -11.05 -16.57
N ALA A 22 -4.58 -10.19 -15.96
CA ALA A 22 -5.94 -10.52 -15.58
C ALA A 22 -6.82 -10.83 -16.80
N ALA A 23 -6.70 -10.05 -17.87
CA ALA A 23 -7.46 -10.24 -19.12
C ALA A 23 -7.09 -11.56 -19.82
N LEU A 24 -5.83 -11.94 -19.77
CA LEU A 24 -5.32 -13.16 -20.42
C LEU A 24 -5.49 -14.41 -19.56
N LYS A 25 -5.93 -14.30 -18.29
CA LYS A 25 -6.00 -15.43 -17.33
C LYS A 25 -6.80 -16.63 -17.84
N PHE A 26 -7.82 -16.41 -18.67
CA PHE A 26 -8.61 -17.51 -19.24
C PHE A 26 -7.87 -18.31 -20.33
N GLN A 27 -6.79 -17.77 -20.89
CA GLN A 27 -5.95 -18.48 -21.88
C GLN A 27 -4.98 -19.46 -21.22
N SER A 28 -4.49 -19.15 -20.00
CA SER A 28 -3.60 -20.02 -19.26
C SER A 28 -3.76 -19.82 -17.75
N PRO A 29 -4.11 -20.87 -16.98
CA PRO A 29 -4.22 -20.78 -15.52
C PRO A 29 -2.95 -20.27 -14.82
N ASN A 30 -1.78 -20.50 -15.43
CA ASN A 30 -0.49 -20.08 -14.89
C ASN A 30 -0.34 -18.56 -14.80
N LEU A 31 -1.13 -17.79 -15.55
CA LEU A 31 -1.11 -16.33 -15.52
C LEU A 31 -1.60 -15.77 -14.17
N ALA A 32 -2.35 -16.54 -13.38
CA ALA A 32 -2.67 -16.14 -12.01
C ALA A 32 -1.41 -15.97 -11.14
N TYR A 33 -0.41 -16.85 -11.29
CA TYR A 33 0.88 -16.72 -10.60
C TYR A 33 1.69 -15.53 -11.10
N VAL A 34 1.60 -15.22 -12.39
CA VAL A 34 2.23 -14.01 -12.95
C VAL A 34 1.59 -12.76 -12.34
N HIS A 35 0.28 -12.72 -12.19
CA HIS A 35 -0.42 -11.60 -11.53
C HIS A 35 0.02 -11.46 -10.07
N MET A 36 0.19 -12.57 -9.35
CA MET A 36 0.77 -12.57 -8.00
C MET A 36 2.19 -11.99 -8.01
N ALA A 37 3.05 -12.44 -8.92
CA ALA A 37 4.43 -11.97 -9.03
C ALA A 37 4.51 -10.47 -9.32
N VAL A 38 3.69 -9.96 -10.25
CA VAL A 38 3.62 -8.51 -10.56
C VAL A 38 3.21 -7.71 -9.33
N ALA A 39 2.17 -8.17 -8.60
CA ALA A 39 1.73 -7.51 -7.37
C ALA A 39 2.82 -7.52 -6.30
N ALA A 40 3.49 -8.65 -6.11
CA ALA A 40 4.60 -8.81 -5.16
C ALA A 40 5.77 -7.88 -5.49
N VAL A 41 6.19 -7.82 -6.76
CA VAL A 41 7.28 -6.96 -7.21
C VAL A 41 6.94 -5.49 -7.02
N ALA A 42 5.74 -5.05 -7.42
CA ALA A 42 5.30 -3.67 -7.25
C ALA A 42 5.31 -3.25 -5.76
N CYS A 43 4.70 -4.07 -4.89
CA CYS A 43 4.64 -3.84 -3.46
C CYS A 43 6.04 -3.85 -2.82
N THR A 44 6.91 -4.77 -3.24
CA THR A 44 8.29 -4.87 -2.75
C THR A 44 9.09 -3.63 -3.14
N CYS A 45 8.98 -3.16 -4.38
CA CYS A 45 9.67 -1.94 -4.83
C CYS A 45 9.24 -0.71 -4.03
N ILE A 46 7.94 -0.55 -3.78
CA ILE A 46 7.40 0.55 -2.96
C ILE A 46 7.90 0.44 -1.51
N ALA A 47 7.83 -0.74 -0.90
CA ALA A 47 8.29 -0.97 0.47
C ALA A 47 9.80 -0.75 0.62
N LEU A 48 10.62 -1.22 -0.31
CA LEU A 48 12.07 -1.02 -0.29
C LEU A 48 12.43 0.46 -0.44
N ALA A 49 11.73 1.19 -1.31
CA ALA A 49 11.93 2.64 -1.44
C ALA A 49 11.56 3.37 -0.15
N ALA A 50 10.44 2.99 0.48
CA ALA A 50 10.03 3.54 1.77
C ALA A 50 11.10 3.30 2.85
N VAL A 51 11.58 2.06 2.99
CA VAL A 51 12.61 1.72 3.98
C VAL A 51 13.91 2.48 3.71
N ARG A 52 14.32 2.61 2.44
CA ARG A 52 15.51 3.38 2.07
C ARG A 52 15.37 4.86 2.42
N GLU A 53 14.19 5.44 2.25
CA GLU A 53 13.95 6.85 2.55
C GLU A 53 13.82 7.09 4.06
N LEU A 54 13.11 6.23 4.78
CA LEU A 54 13.03 6.27 6.25
C LEU A 54 14.41 6.19 6.92
N ARG A 55 15.34 5.40 6.38
CA ARG A 55 16.72 5.32 6.90
C ARG A 55 17.54 6.60 6.71
N LYS A 56 17.13 7.49 5.81
CA LYS A 56 17.80 8.76 5.53
C LYS A 56 17.17 9.93 6.28
N SER A 57 16.03 9.71 6.95
CA SER A 57 15.32 10.74 7.69
C SER A 57 15.78 10.76 9.14
N GLU A 58 16.12 11.95 9.62
CA GLU A 58 16.67 12.14 10.98
C GLU A 58 15.65 12.76 11.95
N SER A 59 14.58 13.39 11.44
CA SER A 59 13.53 14.00 12.25
C SER A 59 12.30 13.10 12.38
N SER A 60 11.58 13.20 13.51
CA SER A 60 10.37 12.43 13.77
C SER A 60 9.24 12.79 12.80
N GLU A 61 9.13 14.06 12.41
CA GLU A 61 8.13 14.62 11.50
C GLU A 61 8.37 14.13 10.07
N LEU A 62 9.63 14.15 9.61
CA LEU A 62 10.01 13.63 8.31
C LEU A 62 9.79 12.12 8.25
N LEU A 63 10.14 11.38 9.31
CA LEU A 63 9.87 9.94 9.39
C LEU A 63 8.38 9.64 9.32
N ALA A 64 7.55 10.41 10.04
CA ALA A 64 6.10 10.28 10.02
C ALA A 64 5.54 10.60 8.62
N SER A 65 5.95 11.72 8.02
CA SER A 65 5.54 12.13 6.67
C SER A 65 5.91 11.07 5.62
N VAL A 66 7.15 10.59 5.62
CA VAL A 66 7.62 9.54 4.71
C VAL A 66 6.81 8.26 4.91
N GLY A 67 6.64 7.82 6.15
CA GLY A 67 5.85 6.62 6.47
C GLY A 67 4.43 6.72 5.92
N VAL A 68 3.71 7.77 6.27
CA VAL A 68 2.32 7.99 5.83
C VAL A 68 2.23 8.13 4.30
N ARG A 69 3.18 8.82 3.65
CA ARG A 69 3.20 8.99 2.19
C ARG A 69 3.26 7.64 1.48
N TYR A 70 4.17 6.76 1.90
CA TYR A 70 4.32 5.45 1.26
C TYR A 70 3.14 4.51 1.54
N LEU A 71 2.49 4.61 2.71
CA LEU A 71 1.21 3.93 2.93
C LEU A 71 0.16 4.44 1.94
N GLY A 72 0.06 5.76 1.76
CA GLY A 72 -0.83 6.38 0.77
C GLY A 72 -0.56 5.87 -0.66
N LEU A 73 0.71 5.74 -1.06
CA LEU A 73 1.08 5.22 -2.38
C LEU A 73 0.66 3.76 -2.61
N ILE A 74 0.75 2.90 -1.59
CA ILE A 74 0.23 1.52 -1.68
C ILE A 74 -1.29 1.53 -1.89
N TRP A 75 -2.02 2.38 -1.16
CA TRP A 75 -3.46 2.52 -1.36
C TRP A 75 -3.81 3.08 -2.74
N THR A 76 -3.08 4.08 -3.23
CA THR A 76 -3.25 4.61 -4.59
C THR A 76 -3.05 3.52 -5.65
N TRP A 77 -1.96 2.76 -5.53
CA TRP A 77 -1.67 1.65 -6.44
C TRP A 77 -2.78 0.60 -6.41
N GLY A 78 -3.22 0.18 -5.22
CA GLY A 78 -4.29 -0.79 -5.07
C GLY A 78 -5.63 -0.28 -5.60
N ALA A 79 -5.96 1.00 -5.37
CA ALA A 79 -7.19 1.62 -5.89
C ALA A 79 -7.22 1.58 -7.42
N LEU A 80 -6.14 2.02 -8.07
CA LEU A 80 -6.02 2.02 -9.52
C LEU A 80 -6.07 0.60 -10.08
N ALA A 81 -5.34 -0.33 -9.46
CA ALA A 81 -5.36 -1.74 -9.88
C ALA A 81 -6.77 -2.35 -9.79
N LEU A 82 -7.50 -2.12 -8.71
CA LEU A 82 -8.87 -2.61 -8.55
C LEU A 82 -9.82 -1.95 -9.54
N ILE A 83 -9.82 -0.61 -9.63
CA ILE A 83 -10.74 0.12 -10.50
C ILE A 83 -10.55 -0.32 -11.95
N VAL A 84 -9.30 -0.34 -12.45
CA VAL A 84 -9.07 -0.68 -13.86
C VAL A 84 -9.36 -2.17 -14.11
N THR A 85 -8.98 -3.07 -13.20
CA THR A 85 -9.23 -4.50 -13.39
C THR A 85 -10.72 -4.83 -13.35
N TYR A 86 -11.48 -4.29 -12.39
CA TYR A 86 -12.88 -4.68 -12.18
C TYR A 86 -13.92 -3.79 -12.88
N ALA A 87 -13.54 -2.62 -13.37
CA ALA A 87 -14.40 -1.83 -14.25
C ALA A 87 -14.34 -2.31 -15.71
N PHE A 88 -13.21 -2.88 -16.15
CA PHE A 88 -12.98 -3.16 -17.58
C PHE A 88 -12.69 -4.63 -17.92
N VAL A 89 -12.18 -5.44 -16.98
CA VAL A 89 -11.70 -6.80 -17.29
C VAL A 89 -12.49 -7.90 -16.59
N LEU A 90 -12.57 -7.83 -15.26
CA LEU A 90 -13.24 -8.81 -14.42
C LEU A 90 -14.51 -8.23 -13.80
N GLN A 91 -15.47 -9.08 -13.41
CA GLN A 91 -16.67 -8.64 -12.73
C GLN A 91 -16.78 -9.25 -11.34
N TRP A 92 -16.77 -8.39 -10.32
CA TRP A 92 -16.95 -8.79 -8.92
C TRP A 92 -17.85 -7.81 -8.18
N ARG A 93 -19.05 -8.23 -7.77
CA ARG A 93 -20.11 -7.34 -7.26
C ARG A 93 -19.66 -6.30 -6.22
N GLU A 94 -18.77 -6.69 -5.31
CA GLU A 94 -18.34 -5.82 -4.21
C GLU A 94 -17.13 -4.93 -4.52
N TRP A 95 -16.54 -4.98 -5.73
CA TRP A 95 -15.29 -4.30 -6.07
C TRP A 95 -15.29 -2.81 -5.71
N TRP A 96 -16.42 -2.13 -5.93
CA TRP A 96 -16.55 -0.70 -5.72
C TRP A 96 -16.44 -0.28 -4.24
N HIS A 97 -16.90 -1.12 -3.30
CA HIS A 97 -16.77 -0.82 -1.86
C HIS A 97 -15.30 -0.76 -1.45
N PHE A 98 -14.51 -1.73 -1.91
CA PHE A 98 -13.07 -1.79 -1.64
C PHE A 98 -12.34 -0.65 -2.33
N SER A 99 -12.66 -0.36 -3.59
CA SER A 99 -12.08 0.77 -4.31
C SER A 99 -12.31 2.10 -3.61
N LEU A 100 -13.53 2.37 -3.10
CA LEU A 100 -13.81 3.61 -2.36
C LEU A 100 -12.98 3.72 -1.07
N VAL A 101 -12.85 2.64 -0.31
CA VAL A 101 -12.01 2.61 0.90
C VAL A 101 -10.55 2.88 0.55
N PHE A 102 -10.04 2.26 -0.52
CA PHE A 102 -8.65 2.47 -0.95
C PHE A 102 -8.42 3.92 -1.39
N VAL A 103 -9.33 4.51 -2.15
CA VAL A 103 -9.25 5.92 -2.56
C VAL A 103 -9.27 6.85 -1.34
N ALA A 104 -10.15 6.59 -0.37
CA ALA A 104 -10.23 7.39 0.84
C ALA A 104 -8.94 7.31 1.67
N LEU A 105 -8.39 6.10 1.88
CA LEU A 105 -7.14 5.90 2.63
C LEU A 105 -5.93 6.48 1.89
N ALA A 106 -5.90 6.38 0.56
CA ALA A 106 -4.88 7.01 -0.27
C ALA A 106 -4.91 8.54 -0.12
N GLY A 107 -6.09 9.15 -0.30
CA GLY A 107 -6.28 10.59 -0.18
C GLY A 107 -5.92 11.11 1.21
N ALA A 108 -6.46 10.49 2.26
CA ALA A 108 -6.19 10.87 3.64
C ALA A 108 -4.71 10.71 4.01
N GLY A 109 -4.06 9.61 3.58
CA GLY A 109 -2.64 9.39 3.81
C GLY A 109 -1.77 10.42 3.09
N LEU A 110 -1.99 10.65 1.79
CA LEU A 110 -1.21 11.62 1.03
C LEU A 110 -1.41 13.05 1.54
N PHE A 111 -2.63 13.41 1.93
CA PHE A 111 -2.93 14.70 2.55
C PHE A 111 -2.18 14.85 3.87
N LEU A 112 -2.31 13.88 4.79
CA LEU A 112 -1.62 13.92 6.09
C LEU A 112 -0.10 13.99 5.92
N ALA A 113 0.46 13.25 4.97
CA ALA A 113 1.89 13.28 4.67
C ALA A 113 2.35 14.65 4.15
N ALA A 114 1.54 15.30 3.31
CA ALA A 114 1.83 16.63 2.79
C ALA A 114 1.80 17.68 3.92
N THR A 115 0.83 17.61 4.82
CA THR A 115 0.75 18.49 5.99
C THR A 115 1.95 18.32 6.89
N LEU A 116 2.28 17.08 7.30
CA LEU A 116 3.45 16.79 8.14
C LEU A 116 4.76 17.27 7.52
N ARG A 117 4.88 17.16 6.19
CA ARG A 117 6.07 17.64 5.48
C ARG A 117 6.16 19.16 5.52
N LYS A 118 5.04 19.86 5.27
CA LYS A 118 4.97 21.32 5.33
C LYS A 118 5.34 21.82 6.72
N ASP A 119 4.82 21.18 7.77
CA ASP A 119 5.11 21.54 9.16
C ASP A 119 6.61 21.37 9.45
N ALA A 120 7.19 20.24 9.05
CA ALA A 120 8.62 19.98 9.17
C ALA A 120 9.50 21.00 8.42
N GLU A 121 9.11 21.40 7.21
CA GLU A 121 9.82 22.42 6.41
C GLU A 121 9.70 23.83 7.01
N SER A 122 8.60 24.12 7.71
CA SER A 122 8.36 25.40 8.39
C SER A 122 8.99 25.50 9.78
N GLY A 123 9.55 24.40 10.31
CA GLY A 123 10.07 24.32 11.68
C GLY A 123 8.98 24.37 12.76
N ALA A 124 7.71 24.24 12.37
CA ALA A 124 6.59 24.15 13.30
C ALA A 124 6.53 22.72 13.85
N ASP A 125 6.69 22.59 15.17
CA ASP A 125 6.52 21.31 15.86
C ASP A 125 5.06 21.17 16.32
N ASP A 126 4.29 20.34 15.60
CA ASP A 126 2.92 19.99 15.98
C ASP A 126 2.86 18.55 16.51
N ASP A 127 2.95 18.46 17.84
CA ASP A 127 2.84 17.22 18.60
C ASP A 127 1.51 16.46 18.33
N THR A 128 0.43 17.18 18.01
CA THR A 128 -0.88 16.59 17.69
C THR A 128 -0.81 15.87 16.34
N MET A 129 -0.25 16.53 15.33
CA MET A 129 -0.08 15.95 14.00
C MET A 129 0.84 14.73 14.03
N LEU A 130 1.94 14.79 14.79
CA LEU A 130 2.82 13.64 15.03
C LEU A 130 2.12 12.48 15.73
N LYS A 131 1.25 12.76 16.70
CA LYS A 131 0.46 11.74 17.39
C LYS A 131 -0.55 11.09 16.44
N LEU A 132 -1.24 11.88 15.62
CA LEU A 132 -2.16 11.39 14.60
C LEU A 132 -1.45 10.50 13.59
N ALA A 133 -0.29 10.90 13.09
CA ALA A 133 0.53 10.11 12.17
C ALA A 133 0.95 8.76 12.77
N ARG A 134 1.37 8.75 14.04
CA ARG A 134 1.71 7.51 14.75
C ARG A 134 0.51 6.58 14.92
N ILE A 135 -0.67 7.11 15.22
CA ILE A 135 -1.91 6.32 15.29
C ILE A 135 -2.23 5.75 13.91
N TRP A 136 -2.19 6.58 12.86
CA TRP A 136 -2.44 6.16 11.48
C TRP A 136 -1.56 4.98 11.07
N ILE A 137 -0.25 5.08 11.32
CA ILE A 137 0.71 4.01 10.99
C ILE A 137 0.45 2.73 11.81
N ARG A 138 0.11 2.84 13.11
CA ARG A 138 -0.23 1.67 13.94
C ARG A 138 -1.49 0.95 13.47
N VAL A 139 -2.53 1.70 13.11
CA VAL A 139 -3.77 1.13 12.58
C VAL A 139 -3.48 0.35 11.29
N HIS A 140 -2.65 0.89 10.41
CA HIS A 140 -2.26 0.20 9.17
C HIS A 140 -1.41 -1.04 9.42
N LEU A 141 -0.53 -1.03 10.42
CA LEU A 141 0.20 -2.23 10.83
C LEU A 141 -0.75 -3.34 11.32
N GLY A 142 -1.71 -2.99 12.19
CA GLY A 142 -2.71 -3.95 12.68
C GLY A 142 -3.59 -4.50 11.56
N ALA A 143 -4.10 -3.61 10.70
CA ALA A 143 -4.92 -3.98 9.56
C ALA A 143 -4.16 -4.88 8.56
N ALA A 144 -2.87 -4.60 8.32
CA ALA A 144 -2.02 -5.43 7.49
C ALA A 144 -1.91 -6.87 8.02
N ILE A 145 -1.64 -7.04 9.31
CA ILE A 145 -1.53 -8.36 9.94
C ILE A 145 -2.85 -9.12 9.85
N ILE A 146 -3.96 -8.47 10.23
CA ILE A 146 -5.30 -9.07 10.17
C ILE A 146 -5.64 -9.50 8.74
N THR A 147 -5.33 -8.65 7.75
CA THR A 147 -5.59 -8.93 6.34
C THR A 147 -4.78 -10.14 5.88
N VAL A 148 -3.46 -10.16 6.07
CA VAL A 148 -2.59 -11.27 5.65
C VAL A 148 -3.04 -12.59 6.27
N VAL A 149 -3.26 -12.61 7.60
CA VAL A 149 -3.71 -13.81 8.30
C VAL A 149 -5.09 -14.25 7.80
N GLY A 150 -6.04 -13.32 7.69
CA GLY A 150 -7.39 -13.62 7.21
C GLY A 150 -7.41 -14.18 5.79
N LEU A 151 -6.59 -13.66 4.88
CA LEU A 151 -6.51 -14.16 3.50
C LEU A 151 -5.94 -15.58 3.42
N ILE A 152 -4.97 -15.92 4.27
CA ILE A 152 -4.37 -17.26 4.34
C ILE A 152 -5.36 -18.24 4.96
N VAL A 153 -5.91 -17.92 6.14
CA VAL A 153 -6.82 -18.80 6.89
C VAL A 153 -8.09 -19.08 6.11
N ASP A 154 -8.65 -18.08 5.43
CA ASP A 154 -9.86 -18.24 4.60
C ASP A 154 -9.58 -18.94 3.25
N GLY A 155 -8.33 -19.36 2.98
CA GLY A 155 -7.94 -19.99 1.72
C GLY A 155 -8.12 -19.07 0.50
N LYS A 156 -8.13 -17.74 0.70
CA LYS A 156 -8.43 -16.78 -0.39
C LYS A 156 -7.32 -16.72 -1.43
N MET A 157 -6.09 -17.07 -1.03
CA MET A 157 -4.94 -17.09 -1.92
C MET A 157 -5.00 -18.16 -3.00
N VAL A 158 -5.85 -19.19 -2.87
CA VAL A 158 -6.02 -20.25 -3.90
C VAL A 158 -7.29 -20.09 -4.73
N ARG A 159 -8.04 -18.99 -4.55
CA ARG A 159 -9.32 -18.74 -5.27
C ARG A 159 -9.16 -18.73 -6.78
N PHE A 160 -7.98 -18.40 -7.30
CA PHE A 160 -7.71 -18.42 -8.74
C PHE A 160 -7.87 -19.82 -9.38
N LEU A 161 -7.78 -20.90 -8.58
CA LEU A 161 -8.00 -22.29 -9.00
C LEU A 161 -9.48 -22.63 -9.21
N VAL A 162 -10.40 -21.84 -8.67
CA VAL A 162 -11.84 -22.12 -8.69
C VAL A 162 -12.56 -21.05 -9.53
N PRO A 163 -13.11 -21.39 -10.72
CA PRO A 163 -13.67 -20.40 -11.66
C PRO A 163 -14.81 -19.53 -11.12
N ARG A 164 -15.53 -19.98 -10.08
CA ARG A 164 -16.62 -19.21 -9.47
C ARG A 164 -16.14 -17.96 -8.71
N HIS A 165 -14.87 -17.92 -8.30
CA HIS A 165 -14.32 -16.83 -7.50
C HIS A 165 -13.71 -15.77 -8.42
N GLN A 166 -14.51 -14.75 -8.72
CA GLN A 166 -14.11 -13.64 -9.60
C GLN A 166 -13.19 -12.62 -8.92
N ASP A 167 -13.10 -12.66 -7.59
CA ASP A 167 -12.32 -11.73 -6.76
C ASP A 167 -10.83 -12.11 -6.64
N TRP A 168 -10.38 -13.17 -7.31
CA TRP A 168 -9.03 -13.72 -7.19
C TRP A 168 -7.92 -12.67 -7.41
N ALA A 169 -8.10 -11.75 -8.37
CA ALA A 169 -7.13 -10.71 -8.66
C ALA A 169 -7.04 -9.68 -7.53
N ALA A 170 -8.17 -9.40 -6.85
CA ALA A 170 -8.22 -8.50 -5.72
C ALA A 170 -7.48 -9.09 -4.53
N GLN A 171 -7.58 -10.41 -4.30
CA GLN A 171 -6.88 -11.08 -3.21
C GLN A 171 -5.36 -10.96 -3.33
N ASN A 172 -4.82 -11.04 -4.56
CA ASN A 172 -3.40 -10.80 -4.79
C ASN A 172 -3.00 -9.37 -4.42
N ILE A 173 -3.79 -8.37 -4.85
CA ILE A 173 -3.55 -6.96 -4.53
C ILE A 173 -3.63 -6.71 -3.02
N PHE A 174 -4.65 -7.26 -2.36
CA PHE A 174 -4.85 -7.13 -0.91
C PHE A 174 -3.71 -7.76 -0.13
N PHE A 175 -3.31 -8.97 -0.51
CA PHE A 175 -2.27 -9.70 0.20
C PHE A 175 -0.92 -8.99 0.14
N PHE A 176 -0.44 -8.68 -1.07
CA PHE A 176 0.86 -8.04 -1.23
C PHE A 176 0.84 -6.57 -0.79
N GLY A 177 -0.28 -5.87 -0.99
CA GLY A 177 -0.50 -4.53 -0.45
C GLY A 177 -0.41 -4.54 1.08
N ALA A 178 -1.09 -5.47 1.75
CA ALA A 178 -1.04 -5.62 3.20
C ALA A 178 0.38 -5.92 3.69
N ILE A 179 1.13 -6.80 3.03
CA ILE A 179 2.54 -7.06 3.37
C ILE A 179 3.37 -5.77 3.29
N ALA A 180 3.24 -5.01 2.21
CA ALA A 180 3.97 -3.74 2.06
C ALA A 180 3.57 -2.73 3.14
N LEU A 181 2.27 -2.56 3.41
CA LEU A 181 1.78 -1.70 4.49
C LEU A 181 2.38 -2.11 5.84
N GLY A 182 2.45 -3.41 6.13
CA GLY A 182 3.05 -3.95 7.35
C GLY A 182 4.54 -3.63 7.46
N ILE A 183 5.32 -3.87 6.39
CA ILE A 183 6.76 -3.59 6.35
C ILE A 183 7.02 -2.09 6.56
N ILE A 184 6.32 -1.23 5.80
CA ILE A 184 6.48 0.22 5.88
C ILE A 184 6.15 0.71 7.29
N SER A 185 5.01 0.27 7.83
CA SER A 185 4.53 0.71 9.15
C SER A 185 5.47 0.26 10.27
N TRP A 186 5.96 -0.98 10.21
CA TRP A 186 6.93 -1.51 11.15
C TRP A 186 8.23 -0.69 11.16
N HIS A 187 8.80 -0.44 9.98
CA HIS A 187 10.03 0.33 9.85
C HIS A 187 9.86 1.79 10.28
N ALA A 188 8.76 2.45 9.91
CA ALA A 188 8.47 3.82 10.32
C ALA A 188 8.34 3.92 11.85
N LEU A 189 7.59 3.02 12.49
CA LEU A 189 7.44 3.00 13.95
C LEU A 189 8.75 2.74 14.68
N ARG A 190 9.60 1.85 14.16
CA ARG A 190 10.92 1.61 14.73
C ARG A 190 11.83 2.83 14.62
N ALA A 191 11.86 3.47 13.45
CA ALA A 191 12.68 4.66 13.24
C ALA A 191 12.23 5.83 14.13
N MET A 192 10.93 6.11 14.21
CA MET A 192 10.39 7.17 15.08
C MET A 192 10.70 6.92 16.57
N ARG A 193 10.67 5.67 17.03
CA ARG A 193 11.07 5.34 18.41
C ARG A 193 12.57 5.56 18.67
N ALA A 194 13.42 5.36 17.67
CA ALA A 194 14.86 5.55 17.82
C ALA A 194 15.26 7.03 17.91
N VAL A 195 14.47 7.91 17.29
CA VAL A 195 14.71 9.37 17.28
C VAL A 195 14.12 10.06 18.52
N GLN A 196 13.06 9.51 19.14
CA GLN A 196 12.50 10.07 20.37
C GLN A 196 13.40 9.77 21.56
N PRO A 197 13.89 10.78 22.31
CA PRO A 197 14.59 10.51 23.56
C PRO A 197 13.64 9.76 24.50
N ALA A 198 14.15 8.72 25.16
CA ALA A 198 13.40 8.01 26.19
C ALA A 198 12.92 9.04 27.22
N LYS A 199 11.61 9.28 27.26
CA LYS A 199 11.02 10.07 28.35
C LYS A 199 11.29 9.29 29.63
N SER A 200 12.26 9.77 30.41
CA SER A 200 12.55 9.35 31.79
C SER A 200 11.45 9.82 32.72
#